data_AF-A0A968TQD8-F1
#
_entry.id   AF-A0A968TQD8-F1
#
_cell.length_a   1.000
_cell.length_b   1.000
_cell.length_c   1.000
_cell.angle_alpha   90.00
_cell.angle_beta   90.00
_cell.angle_gamma   90.00
#
_symmetry.space_group_name_H-M   'P 1'
#
loop_
_entity.id
_entity.type
_entity.pdbx_description
1 polymer ?
#
loop_
_entity_poly.entity_id
_entity_poly.type
_entity_poly.pdbx_seq_one_letter_code
_entity_poly.pdbx_strand_id
1 'polypeptide(L)'
;MILFRTCTAKKPSPALKFVSNSAAIPGIIKLLASKEMVEEVFGRRLPIPSEFQSRFGPPGFMKNILYASEKKRTTLYEFGYHLLLNPINHGKAINASTFELKLVTINPLIDVSQESNLSLIMHKTDYSAAHGFILKQNLQQLDTLKYPNVRDSIPGGLNYAVYKSESVETSSNLDAEDLILIPRADETIEVQRTQSLTETIKPVMR
;
A
#
# COMPACT_ATOMS: atom_id res chain seq x y z
N MET A 1 16.44 1.47 6.02
CA MET A 1 15.24 1.18 6.83
C MET A 1 14.33 0.24 6.03
N ILE A 2 13.64 -0.69 6.68
CA ILE A 2 12.75 -1.64 6.01
C ILE A 2 11.33 -1.05 5.95
N LEU A 3 10.67 -1.25 4.81
CA LEU A 3 9.30 -0.85 4.52
C LEU A 3 8.50 -2.04 4.02
N PHE A 4 7.20 -2.02 4.23
CA PHE A 4 6.25 -3.04 3.82
C PHE A 4 5.13 -2.42 2.98
N ARG A 5 4.76 -3.09 1.90
CA ARG A 5 3.63 -2.70 1.05
C ARG A 5 2.78 -3.90 0.70
N THR A 6 1.49 -3.81 0.90
CA THR A 6 0.52 -4.80 0.44
C THR A 6 -0.08 -4.41 -0.91
N CYS A 7 -0.22 -5.36 -1.82
CA CYS A 7 -1.04 -5.18 -3.03
C CYS A 7 -1.80 -6.46 -3.38
N THR A 8 -2.85 -6.34 -4.21
CA THR A 8 -3.50 -7.51 -4.79
C THR A 8 -2.59 -8.16 -5.83
N ALA A 9 -2.58 -9.49 -5.87
CA ALA A 9 -1.92 -10.20 -6.95
C ALA A 9 -2.72 -9.99 -8.25
N LYS A 10 -2.06 -9.66 -9.37
CA LYS A 10 -2.71 -9.64 -10.69
C LYS A 10 -3.17 -11.06 -11.04
N LYS A 11 -4.36 -11.21 -11.63
CA LYS A 11 -4.82 -12.50 -12.19
C LYS A 11 -3.70 -13.12 -13.05
N PRO A 12 -3.52 -14.44 -13.04
CA PRO A 12 -2.47 -15.09 -13.81
C PRO A 12 -2.56 -14.69 -15.28
N SER A 13 -1.40 -14.40 -15.87
CA SER A 13 -1.28 -14.14 -17.30
C SER A 13 -1.90 -15.32 -18.08
N PRO A 14 -2.76 -15.08 -19.09
CA PRO A 14 -3.40 -16.14 -19.88
C PRO A 14 -2.42 -16.98 -20.73
N ALA A 15 -1.10 -16.78 -20.59
CA ALA A 15 -0.07 -17.47 -21.34
C ALA A 15 0.21 -18.93 -20.90
N LEU A 16 -0.47 -19.44 -19.86
CA LEU A 16 -0.43 -20.87 -19.52
C LEU A 16 -1.81 -21.48 -19.79
N LYS A 17 -2.13 -21.70 -21.06
CA LYS A 17 -3.00 -22.82 -21.43
C LYS A 17 -2.21 -24.09 -21.11
N PHE A 18 -2.65 -24.92 -20.18
CA PHE A 18 -2.64 -26.38 -20.38
C PHE A 18 -3.38 -27.15 -19.26
N VAL A 19 -4.22 -28.07 -19.77
CA VAL A 19 -4.77 -29.30 -19.21
C VAL A 19 -5.71 -29.23 -18.00
N SER A 20 -7.00 -29.33 -18.32
CA SER A 20 -8.02 -29.95 -17.50
C SER A 20 -7.64 -31.38 -17.13
N ASN A 21 -7.45 -31.67 -15.84
CA ASN A 21 -7.90 -32.91 -15.21
C ASN A 21 -7.81 -32.81 -13.68
N SER A 22 -8.68 -33.59 -13.06
CA SER A 22 -9.04 -33.70 -11.64
C SER A 22 -7.96 -33.43 -10.60
N ALA A 23 -8.38 -32.72 -9.54
CA ALA A 23 -7.80 -32.72 -8.19
C ALA A 23 -6.31 -32.33 -8.06
N ALA A 24 -5.97 -31.07 -8.35
CA ALA A 24 -4.81 -30.39 -7.76
C ALA A 24 -4.86 -28.87 -8.06
N ILE A 25 -4.70 -28.07 -7.00
CA ILE A 25 -4.13 -26.71 -6.95
C ILE A 25 -4.44 -25.79 -8.15
N PRO A 26 -5.45 -24.89 -8.07
CA PRO A 26 -5.64 -23.88 -9.09
C PRO A 26 -4.77 -22.64 -8.82
N GLY A 27 -3.58 -22.67 -9.42
CA GLY A 27 -2.88 -21.47 -9.91
C GLY A 27 -1.84 -20.90 -8.98
N ILE A 28 -0.56 -21.16 -9.27
CA ILE A 28 0.50 -20.22 -8.92
C ILE A 28 0.19 -18.94 -9.69
N ILE A 29 -0.50 -18.01 -9.04
CA ILE A 29 -0.56 -16.62 -9.49
C ILE A 29 0.90 -16.18 -9.55
N LYS A 30 1.38 -15.80 -10.73
CA LYS A 30 2.74 -15.29 -10.89
C LYS A 30 2.87 -14.12 -9.91
N LEU A 31 3.57 -14.35 -8.80
CA LEU A 31 3.92 -13.30 -7.86
C LEU A 31 4.62 -12.22 -8.69
N LEU A 32 4.09 -10.99 -8.66
CA LEU A 32 4.87 -9.87 -9.17
C LEU A 32 6.18 -9.91 -8.41
N ALA A 33 7.32 -9.93 -9.11
CA ALA A 33 8.57 -9.69 -8.43
C ALA A 33 8.45 -8.31 -7.75
N SER A 34 9.02 -8.15 -6.55
CA SER A 34 9.01 -6.86 -5.83
C SER A 34 9.42 -5.69 -6.74
N LYS A 35 10.38 -5.94 -7.65
CA LYS A 35 10.80 -5.01 -8.71
C LYS A 35 9.69 -4.65 -9.71
N GLU A 36 8.96 -5.64 -10.22
CA GLU A 36 7.83 -5.42 -11.15
C GLU A 36 6.73 -4.56 -10.49
N MET A 37 6.48 -4.72 -9.19
CA MET A 37 5.52 -3.90 -8.45
C MET A 37 5.97 -2.44 -8.34
N VAL A 38 7.25 -2.18 -8.05
CA VAL A 38 7.80 -0.82 -8.01
C VAL A 38 7.74 -0.17 -9.39
N GLU A 39 8.21 -0.88 -10.44
CA GLU A 39 8.15 -0.42 -11.82
C GLU A 39 6.71 -0.14 -12.27
N GLU A 40 5.76 -0.99 -11.90
CA GLU A 40 4.34 -0.77 -12.20
C GLU A 40 3.82 0.53 -11.58
N VAL A 41 4.18 0.84 -10.33
CA VAL A 41 3.72 2.08 -9.66
C VAL A 41 4.30 3.30 -10.35
N PHE A 42 5.60 3.31 -10.62
CA PHE A 42 6.28 4.48 -11.20
C PHE A 42 6.10 4.60 -12.72
N GLY A 43 5.70 3.54 -13.41
CA GLY A 43 5.38 3.53 -14.84
C GLY A 43 3.94 3.93 -15.20
N ARG A 44 3.10 4.27 -14.21
CA ARG A 44 1.71 4.69 -14.49
C ARG A 44 1.67 6.00 -15.25
N ARG A 45 0.68 6.12 -16.14
CA ARG A 45 0.43 7.35 -16.90
C ARG A 45 0.07 8.49 -15.94
N LEU A 46 0.64 9.66 -16.21
CA LEU A 46 0.36 10.91 -15.52
C LEU A 46 -0.54 11.82 -16.37
N PRO A 47 -1.36 12.71 -15.75
CA PRO A 47 -1.58 12.85 -14.31
C PRO A 47 -2.25 11.62 -13.69
N ILE A 48 -2.11 11.44 -12.37
CA ILE A 48 -2.88 10.44 -11.63
C ILE A 48 -4.39 10.76 -11.81
N PRO A 49 -5.19 9.80 -12.31
CA PRO A 49 -6.65 9.97 -12.42
C PRO A 49 -7.29 10.25 -11.06
N SER A 50 -8.38 11.02 -11.03
CA SER A 50 -9.01 11.48 -9.78
C SER A 50 -9.53 10.33 -8.91
N GLU A 51 -9.89 9.20 -9.51
CA GLU A 51 -10.29 7.99 -8.79
C GLU A 51 -9.14 7.32 -8.00
N PHE A 52 -7.90 7.67 -8.31
CA PHE A 52 -6.70 7.20 -7.59
C PHE A 52 -6.10 8.28 -6.68
N GLN A 53 -6.83 9.36 -6.40
CA GLN A 53 -6.40 10.37 -5.44
C GLN A 53 -6.11 9.74 -4.07
N SER A 54 -5.11 10.28 -3.39
CA SER A 54 -4.64 9.80 -2.10
C SER A 54 -4.27 10.99 -1.19
N ARG A 55 -3.95 10.72 0.08
CA ARG A 55 -3.63 11.76 1.07
C ARG A 55 -2.58 12.75 0.59
N PHE A 56 -1.52 12.25 -0.05
CA PHE A 56 -0.42 13.07 -0.58
C PHE A 56 -0.34 13.05 -2.12
N GLY A 57 -1.43 12.64 -2.77
CA GLY A 57 -1.59 12.62 -4.22
C GLY A 57 -2.90 13.30 -4.61
N PRO A 58 -2.93 14.65 -4.70
CA PRO A 58 -4.15 15.38 -5.07
C PRO A 58 -4.65 15.03 -6.49
N PRO A 59 -5.89 15.41 -6.83
CA PRO A 59 -6.37 15.31 -8.22
C PRO A 59 -5.43 16.00 -9.20
N GLY A 60 -5.13 15.36 -10.33
CA GLY A 60 -4.24 15.93 -11.35
C GLY A 60 -2.75 15.89 -11.00
N PHE A 61 -2.36 15.16 -9.94
CA PHE A 61 -0.98 15.12 -9.49
C PHE A 61 -0.05 14.50 -10.55
N MET A 62 1.04 15.21 -10.85
CA MET A 62 1.99 14.87 -11.92
C MET A 62 3.16 14.03 -11.42
N LYS A 63 2.93 13.19 -10.39
CA LYS A 63 3.96 12.31 -9.85
C LYS A 63 3.36 11.03 -9.30
N ASN A 64 3.96 9.89 -9.63
CA ASN A 64 3.55 8.62 -9.06
C ASN A 64 4.01 8.50 -7.60
N ILE A 65 3.23 7.80 -6.78
CA ILE A 65 3.48 7.66 -5.35
C ILE A 65 3.42 6.19 -4.97
N LEU A 66 4.51 5.69 -4.39
CA LEU A 66 4.55 4.39 -3.74
C LEU A 66 4.33 4.59 -2.23
N TYR A 67 3.18 4.12 -1.75
CA TYR A 67 2.86 4.07 -0.33
C TYR A 67 3.37 2.78 0.31
N ALA A 68 4.02 2.89 1.45
CA ALA A 68 4.49 1.77 2.24
C ALA A 68 4.48 2.13 3.74
N SER A 69 4.68 1.14 4.60
CA SER A 69 4.68 1.30 6.06
C SER A 69 5.94 0.73 6.68
N GLU A 70 6.40 1.27 7.80
CA GLU A 70 7.55 0.73 8.54
C GLU A 70 7.29 -0.69 9.07
N LYS A 71 6.02 -1.00 9.38
CA LYS A 71 5.61 -2.29 9.93
C LYS A 71 4.68 -3.01 8.97
N LYS A 72 4.86 -4.32 8.88
CA LYS A 72 3.99 -5.22 8.13
C LYS A 72 2.52 -5.13 8.56
N ARG A 73 2.27 -5.14 9.87
CA ARG A 73 0.90 -4.98 10.40
C ARG A 73 0.25 -3.68 9.93
N THR A 74 0.98 -2.58 10.02
CA THR A 74 0.50 -1.25 9.61
C THR A 74 0.12 -1.21 8.12
N THR A 75 0.86 -1.90 7.23
CA THR A 75 0.46 -1.97 5.80
C THR A 75 -0.85 -2.74 5.60
N LEU A 76 -1.13 -3.77 6.42
CA LEU A 76 -2.41 -4.48 6.40
C LEU A 76 -3.57 -3.60 6.86
N TYR A 77 -3.37 -2.73 7.86
CA TYR A 77 -4.40 -1.79 8.30
C TYR A 77 -4.72 -0.74 7.23
N GLU A 78 -3.70 -0.20 6.55
CA GLU A 78 -3.92 0.72 5.41
C GLU A 78 -4.62 0.02 4.25
N PHE A 79 -4.13 -1.15 3.85
CA PHE A 79 -4.72 -1.87 2.73
C PHE A 79 -6.14 -2.33 3.04
N GLY A 80 -6.36 -2.85 4.24
CA GLY A 80 -7.66 -3.26 4.77
C GLY A 80 -8.67 -2.11 4.81
N TYR A 81 -8.25 -0.92 5.24
CA TYR A 81 -9.09 0.28 5.19
C TYR A 81 -9.62 0.53 3.76
N HIS A 82 -8.74 0.49 2.76
CA HIS A 82 -9.14 0.68 1.37
C HIS A 82 -10.04 -0.43 0.82
N LEU A 83 -9.85 -1.67 1.26
CA LEU A 83 -10.75 -2.77 0.90
C LEU A 83 -12.16 -2.58 1.49
N LEU A 84 -12.24 -2.13 2.74
CA LEU A 84 -13.51 -1.90 3.46
C LEU A 84 -14.32 -0.73 2.89
N LEU A 85 -13.65 0.29 2.33
CA LEU A 85 -14.32 1.44 1.69
C LEU A 85 -15.19 1.04 0.50
N ASN A 86 -14.91 -0.10 -0.16
CA ASN A 86 -15.71 -0.58 -1.27
C ASN A 86 -16.57 -1.77 -0.84
N PRO A 87 -17.89 -1.58 -0.64
CA PRO A 87 -18.80 -2.65 -0.22
C PRO A 87 -18.80 -3.87 -1.15
N ILE A 88 -18.42 -3.71 -2.43
CA ILE A 88 -18.31 -4.82 -3.39
C ILE A 88 -17.29 -5.86 -2.93
N ASN A 89 -16.32 -5.49 -2.09
CA ASN A 89 -15.30 -6.40 -1.57
C ASN A 89 -15.76 -7.19 -0.34
N HIS A 90 -16.86 -6.82 0.30
CA HIS A 90 -17.30 -7.45 1.55
C HIS A 90 -17.68 -8.92 1.30
N GLY A 91 -17.17 -9.81 2.17
CA GLY A 91 -17.36 -11.26 2.09
C GLY A 91 -16.56 -11.96 0.99
N LYS A 92 -15.75 -11.23 0.21
CA LYS A 92 -14.94 -11.83 -0.87
C LYS A 92 -13.52 -12.08 -0.41
N ALA A 93 -13.00 -13.27 -0.70
CA ALA A 93 -11.59 -13.58 -0.55
C ALA A 93 -10.77 -12.82 -1.60
N ILE A 94 -9.79 -12.05 -1.14
CA ILE A 94 -8.91 -11.24 -1.98
C ILE A 94 -7.48 -11.74 -1.78
N ASN A 95 -6.90 -12.28 -2.84
CA ASN A 95 -5.49 -12.66 -2.85
C ASN A 95 -4.63 -11.40 -2.89
N ALA A 96 -3.76 -11.27 -1.90
CA ALA A 96 -2.82 -10.18 -1.75
C ALA A 96 -1.44 -10.72 -1.43
N SER A 97 -0.43 -9.90 -1.67
CA SER A 97 0.94 -10.20 -1.27
C SER A 97 1.52 -8.98 -0.54
N THR A 98 2.32 -9.23 0.49
CA THR A 98 3.09 -8.18 1.16
C THR A 98 4.54 -8.23 0.73
N PHE A 99 5.06 -7.08 0.32
CA PHE A 99 6.44 -6.91 -0.17
C PHE A 99 7.27 -6.16 0.85
N GLU A 100 8.49 -6.65 1.05
CA GLU A 100 9.51 -5.93 1.80
C GLU A 100 10.37 -5.08 0.86
N LEU A 101 10.56 -3.82 1.23
CA LEU A 101 11.32 -2.82 0.48
C LEU A 101 12.36 -2.20 1.41
N LYS A 102 13.53 -1.91 0.89
CA LYS A 102 14.56 -1.17 1.62
C LYS A 102 14.50 0.29 1.19
N LEU A 103 14.21 1.19 2.12
CA LEU A 103 14.25 2.63 1.87
C LEU A 103 15.71 3.09 1.79
N VAL A 104 16.04 3.75 0.68
CA VAL A 104 17.34 4.35 0.36
C VAL A 104 17.13 5.80 -0.10
N THR A 105 16.86 6.71 0.82
CA THR A 105 16.65 8.12 0.47
C THR A 105 17.97 8.78 0.09
N ILE A 106 17.98 9.55 -1.01
CA ILE A 106 19.16 10.34 -1.43
C ILE A 106 19.09 11.73 -0.80
N ASN A 107 17.89 12.31 -0.77
CA ASN A 107 17.60 13.58 -0.10
C ASN A 107 17.01 13.36 1.30
N PRO A 108 17.13 14.36 2.21
CA PRO A 108 16.43 14.33 3.48
C PRO A 108 14.92 14.12 3.28
N LEU A 109 14.35 13.21 4.05
CA LEU A 109 12.92 12.98 4.06
C LEU A 109 12.21 14.08 4.86
N ILE A 110 11.00 14.42 4.44
CA ILE A 110 10.12 15.30 5.22
C ILE A 110 9.37 14.44 6.25
N ASP A 111 9.44 14.82 7.53
CA ASP A 111 8.69 14.17 8.61
C ASP A 111 7.47 14.99 9.00
N VAL A 112 6.28 14.57 8.54
CA VAL A 112 5.01 15.26 8.81
C VAL A 112 4.67 15.29 10.29
N SER A 113 5.21 14.37 11.11
CA SER A 113 4.96 14.38 12.56
C SER A 113 5.48 15.64 13.26
N GLN A 114 6.38 16.39 12.61
CA GLN A 114 6.97 17.63 13.13
C GLN A 114 6.20 18.88 12.68
N GLU A 115 5.17 18.74 11.84
CA GLU A 115 4.37 19.86 11.35
C GLU A 115 3.43 20.39 12.43
N SER A 116 3.35 21.72 12.57
CA SER A 116 2.50 22.37 13.60
C SER A 116 1.01 22.12 13.37
N ASN A 117 0.60 21.88 12.13
CA ASN A 117 -0.77 21.55 11.74
C ASN A 117 -0.96 20.05 11.43
N LEU A 118 -0.16 19.17 12.07
CA LEU A 118 -0.21 17.72 11.92
C LEU A 118 -1.63 17.16 11.94
N SER A 119 -2.47 17.58 12.88
CA SER A 119 -3.85 17.08 13.03
C SER A 119 -4.72 17.36 11.80
N LEU A 120 -4.48 18.48 11.11
CA LEU A 120 -5.17 18.83 9.87
C LEU A 120 -4.61 18.02 8.70
N ILE A 121 -3.28 17.94 8.56
CA ILE A 121 -2.64 17.15 7.48
C ILE A 121 -3.02 15.66 7.59
N MET A 122 -3.10 15.15 8.82
CA MET A 122 -3.40 13.76 9.11
C MET A 122 -4.88 13.50 9.38
N HIS A 123 -5.77 14.45 9.02
CA HIS A 123 -7.21 14.25 9.17
C HIS A 123 -7.66 12.97 8.43
N LYS A 124 -8.49 12.16 9.10
CA LYS A 124 -8.73 10.78 8.65
C LYS A 124 -9.47 10.69 7.33
N THR A 125 -10.42 11.57 7.06
CA THR A 125 -11.31 11.45 5.88
C THR A 125 -11.22 12.63 4.91
N ASP A 126 -10.65 13.74 5.36
CA ASP A 126 -10.49 14.97 4.56
C ASP A 126 -9.01 15.16 4.29
N TYR A 127 -8.64 15.16 3.01
CA TYR A 127 -7.25 15.30 2.59
C TYR A 127 -6.90 16.71 2.12
N SER A 128 -7.81 17.68 2.22
CA SER A 128 -7.62 19.04 1.71
C SER A 128 -6.36 19.72 2.27
N ALA A 129 -6.12 19.58 3.58
CA ALA A 129 -4.92 20.13 4.21
C ALA A 129 -3.64 19.39 3.77
N ALA A 130 -3.70 18.07 3.59
CA ALA A 130 -2.57 17.28 3.09
C ALA A 130 -2.25 17.60 1.62
N HIS A 131 -3.27 17.85 0.80
CA HIS A 131 -3.13 18.32 -0.58
C HIS A 131 -2.48 19.69 -0.63
N GLY A 132 -2.96 20.64 0.17
CA GLY A 132 -2.35 21.96 0.30
C GLY A 132 -0.90 21.91 0.82
N PHE A 133 -0.60 20.95 1.71
CA PHE A 133 0.76 20.73 2.20
C PHE A 133 1.69 20.22 1.09
N ILE A 134 1.31 19.15 0.37
CA ILE A 134 2.20 18.53 -0.62
C ILE A 134 2.42 19.42 -1.85
N LEU A 135 1.42 20.22 -2.25
CA LEU A 135 1.54 21.17 -3.37
C LEU A 135 2.51 22.33 -3.11
N LYS A 136 2.85 22.60 -1.84
CA LYS A 136 3.87 23.60 -1.48
C LYS A 136 5.29 23.04 -1.49
N GLN A 137 5.45 21.71 -1.57
CA GLN A 137 6.76 21.08 -1.54
C GLN A 137 7.41 21.11 -2.93
N ASN A 138 8.73 21.21 -2.96
CA ASN A 138 9.48 21.02 -4.21
C ASN A 138 9.52 19.53 -4.56
N LEU A 139 8.56 19.07 -5.35
CA LEU A 139 8.44 17.66 -5.73
C LEU A 139 9.63 17.14 -6.55
N GLN A 140 10.43 18.00 -7.19
CA GLN A 140 11.64 17.53 -7.89
C GLN A 140 12.73 17.08 -6.89
N GLN A 141 12.79 17.73 -5.73
CA GLN A 141 13.75 17.45 -4.67
C GLN A 141 13.20 16.49 -3.60
N LEU A 142 11.88 16.34 -3.52
CA LEU A 142 11.25 15.42 -2.59
C LEU A 142 11.35 13.97 -3.07
N ASP A 143 12.08 13.17 -2.30
CA ASP A 143 12.24 11.74 -2.48
C ASP A 143 11.14 10.98 -1.75
N THR A 144 11.01 11.24 -0.44
CA THR A 144 10.13 10.51 0.47
C THR A 144 9.56 11.44 1.54
N LEU A 145 8.31 11.20 1.91
CA LEU A 145 7.64 11.82 3.04
C LEU A 145 7.27 10.73 4.05
N LYS A 146 7.62 10.93 5.32
CA LYS A 146 7.28 10.09 6.47
C LYS A 146 6.11 10.71 7.22
N TYR A 147 5.16 9.90 7.65
CA TYR A 147 3.97 10.38 8.36
C TYR A 147 3.41 9.32 9.31
N PRO A 148 2.73 9.72 10.41
CA PRO A 148 2.08 8.76 11.30
C PRO A 148 0.93 8.05 10.61
N ASN A 149 0.75 6.76 10.89
CA ASN A 149 -0.42 6.03 10.44
C ASN A 149 -1.66 6.45 11.26
N VAL A 150 -2.82 6.60 10.60
CA VAL A 150 -4.10 6.98 11.25
C VAL A 150 -5.17 5.89 11.19
N ARG A 151 -4.82 4.72 10.63
CA ARG A 151 -5.66 3.53 10.45
C ARG A 151 -5.32 2.42 11.42
N ASP A 152 -4.06 2.31 11.83
CA ASP A 152 -3.53 1.35 12.76
C ASP A 152 -3.70 1.85 14.20
N SER A 153 -4.44 1.10 15.00
CA SER A 153 -4.68 1.41 16.42
C SER A 153 -3.38 1.33 17.24
N ILE A 154 -3.33 1.99 18.39
CA ILE A 154 -2.10 2.18 19.21
C ILE A 154 -1.41 0.83 19.52
N PRO A 155 -0.08 0.68 19.29
CA PRO A 155 0.88 1.72 18.90
C PRO A 155 1.10 1.74 17.37
N GLY A 156 0.21 2.40 16.63
CA GLY A 156 0.23 2.48 15.16
C GLY A 156 1.61 2.79 14.59
N GLY A 157 1.89 2.26 13.40
CA GLY A 157 3.18 2.43 12.72
C GLY A 157 3.36 3.77 12.01
N LEU A 158 4.51 3.93 11.36
CA LEU A 158 4.78 5.02 10.44
C LEU A 158 4.50 4.56 9.00
N ASN A 159 4.05 5.51 8.18
CA ASN A 159 3.89 5.35 6.75
C ASN A 159 4.85 6.24 5.98
N TYR A 160 5.05 5.88 4.73
CA TYR A 160 5.96 6.54 3.80
C TYR A 160 5.26 6.72 2.46
N ALA A 161 5.34 7.93 1.92
CA ALA A 161 4.98 8.26 0.55
C ALA A 161 6.28 8.50 -0.22
N VAL A 162 6.63 7.56 -1.09
CA VAL A 162 7.85 7.58 -1.90
C VAL A 162 7.51 8.10 -3.29
N TYR A 163 8.23 9.11 -3.74
CA TYR A 163 7.99 9.80 -5.01
C TYR A 163 9.04 9.50 -6.08
N LYS A 164 10.11 8.79 -5.73
CA LYS A 164 11.18 8.42 -6.66
C LYS A 164 11.48 6.93 -6.54
N SER A 165 11.54 6.24 -7.67
CA SER A 165 11.81 4.80 -7.72
C SER A 165 13.16 4.45 -7.10
N GLU A 166 14.17 5.29 -7.34
CA GLU A 166 15.53 5.15 -6.82
C GLU A 166 15.62 5.31 -5.30
N SER A 167 14.53 5.76 -4.64
CA SER A 167 14.47 5.84 -3.17
C SER A 167 14.11 4.52 -2.49
N VAL A 168 13.82 3.46 -3.27
CA VAL A 168 13.53 2.13 -2.74
C VAL A 168 14.30 1.05 -3.51
N GLU A 169 14.94 0.16 -2.75
CA GLU A 169 15.55 -1.06 -3.26
C GLU A 169 14.64 -2.24 -2.95
N THR A 170 14.47 -3.10 -3.94
CA THR A 170 13.80 -4.38 -3.75
C THR A 170 14.85 -5.42 -3.42
N SER A 171 14.72 -6.12 -2.30
CA SER A 171 15.62 -7.24 -2.03
C SER A 171 15.31 -8.39 -2.99
N SER A 172 16.34 -8.95 -3.62
CA SER A 172 16.24 -10.17 -4.43
C SER A 172 15.93 -11.41 -3.60
N ASN A 173 16.06 -11.33 -2.27
CA ASN A 173 16.01 -12.45 -1.33
C ASN A 173 14.81 -12.40 -0.37
N LEU A 174 13.88 -11.46 -0.56
CA LEU A 174 12.72 -11.30 0.33
C LEU A 174 11.46 -11.69 -0.41
N ASP A 175 11.02 -12.91 -0.14
CA ASP A 175 9.79 -13.50 -0.63
C ASP A 175 8.62 -12.62 -0.26
N ALA A 176 7.74 -12.34 -1.23
CA ALA A 176 6.46 -11.76 -0.88
C ALA A 176 5.70 -12.79 -0.02
N GLU A 177 5.09 -12.34 1.07
CA GLU A 177 4.17 -13.21 1.81
C GLU A 177 2.81 -13.14 1.14
N ASP A 178 2.32 -14.28 0.67
CA ASP A 178 0.96 -14.41 0.15
C ASP A 178 -0.07 -14.46 1.29
N LEU A 179 -1.17 -13.77 1.04
CA LEU A 179 -2.25 -13.50 1.98
C LEU A 179 -3.60 -13.69 1.29
N ILE A 180 -4.57 -14.16 2.06
CA ILE A 180 -5.99 -14.03 1.72
C ILE A 180 -6.61 -13.05 2.70
N LEU A 181 -7.17 -11.96 2.17
CA LEU A 181 -7.87 -10.94 2.94
C LEU A 181 -9.37 -11.06 2.69
N ILE A 182 -10.17 -11.11 3.75
CA ILE A 182 -11.63 -11.15 3.66
C ILE A 182 -12.20 -9.95 4.41
N PRO A 183 -12.60 -8.88 3.70
CA PRO A 183 -13.28 -7.75 4.31
C PRO A 183 -14.67 -8.15 4.80
N ARG A 184 -15.03 -7.73 6.01
CA ARG A 184 -16.30 -8.05 6.66
C ARG A 184 -17.16 -6.80 6.81
N ALA A 185 -18.47 -7.00 6.90
CA ALA A 185 -19.44 -5.91 7.02
C ALA A 185 -19.35 -5.18 8.37
N ASP A 186 -18.72 -5.78 9.38
CA ASP A 186 -18.49 -5.21 10.72
C ASP A 186 -17.19 -4.36 10.81
N GLU A 187 -16.69 -3.91 9.66
CA GLU A 187 -15.47 -3.10 9.52
C GLU A 187 -14.18 -3.82 9.95
N THR A 188 -14.19 -5.15 9.94
CA THR A 188 -12.99 -5.97 10.17
C THR A 188 -12.45 -6.60 8.90
N ILE A 189 -11.17 -6.96 8.90
CA ILE A 189 -10.54 -7.80 7.88
C ILE A 189 -10.04 -9.06 8.56
N GLU A 190 -10.44 -10.21 8.03
CA GLU A 190 -9.78 -11.47 8.32
C GLU A 190 -8.56 -11.62 7.42
N VAL A 191 -7.41 -11.90 8.00
CA VAL A 191 -6.13 -12.09 7.31
C VAL A 191 -5.70 -13.54 7.51
N GLN A 192 -5.67 -14.29 6.42
CA GLN A 192 -5.13 -15.64 6.39
C GLN A 192 -3.77 -15.62 5.70
N ARG A 193 -2.78 -16.24 6.33
CA ARG A 193 -1.41 -16.35 5.81
C ARG A 193 -1.19 -17.80 5.41
N THR A 194 -0.47 -18.04 4.31
CA THR A 194 -0.31 -19.38 3.70
C THR A 194 0.25 -20.46 4.65
N GLN A 195 0.87 -20.07 5.78
CA GLN A 195 1.49 -20.98 6.74
C GLN A 195 1.16 -20.68 8.22
N SER A 196 0.14 -19.87 8.55
CA SER A 196 -0.11 -19.48 9.95
C SER A 196 -1.59 -19.33 10.35
N LEU A 197 -1.77 -19.03 11.65
CA LEU A 197 -3.00 -18.54 12.27
C LEU A 197 -3.66 -17.42 11.46
N THR A 198 -4.98 -17.45 11.43
CA THR A 198 -5.83 -16.32 11.04
C THR A 198 -5.72 -15.21 12.07
N GLU A 199 -5.51 -13.98 11.63
CA GLU A 199 -5.65 -12.79 12.47
C GLU A 199 -6.80 -11.91 11.98
N THR A 200 -7.41 -11.17 12.90
CA THR A 200 -8.43 -10.18 12.57
C THR A 200 -7.89 -8.79 12.88
N ILE A 201 -7.95 -7.90 11.90
CA ILE A 201 -7.60 -6.48 12.08
C ILE A 201 -8.84 -5.61 11.92
N LYS A 202 -8.84 -4.47 12.62
CA LYS A 202 -9.92 -3.47 12.56
C LYS A 202 -9.34 -2.09 12.28
N PRO A 203 -9.23 -1.68 11.00
CA PRO A 203 -8.78 -0.35 10.65
C PRO A 203 -9.67 0.75 11.22
N VAL A 204 -9.07 1.88 11.59
CA VAL A 204 -9.82 3.07 12.03
C VAL A 204 -10.48 3.71 10.82
N MET A 205 -11.80 3.56 10.72
CA MET A 205 -12.58 4.07 9.59
C MET A 205 -12.86 5.58 9.68
N ARG A 206 -13.07 6.09 10.90
CA ARG A 206 -13.52 7.47 11.20
C ARG A 206 -12.70 8.12 12.30
#